data_AF-A0A843TXW4-F1
#
_entry.id   AF-A0A843TXW4-F1
#
_cell.length_a   1.000
_cell.length_b   1.000
_cell.length_c   1.000
_cell.angle_alpha   90.00
_cell.angle_beta   90.00
_cell.angle_gamma   90.00
#
_symmetry.space_group_name_H-M   'P 1'
#
loop_
_entity.id
_entity.type
_entity.pdbx_description
1 polymer ?
#
loop_
_entity_poly.entity_id
_entity_poly.type
_entity_poly.pdbx_seq_one_letter_code
_entity_poly.pdbx_strand_id
1 'polypeptide(L)' 'MQAALQAQLQAQAQALAPIPQEHDHGGLSIMERFNRIALPPFKGENQPLLAEGWMRQVEKIFRAMG' A
#
# COMPACT_ATOMS: atom_id res chain seq x y z
N MET A 1 -35.01 26.15 -4.35
CA MET A 1 -33.66 26.45 -3.85
C MET A 1 -33.12 25.44 -2.82
N GLN A 2 -33.96 24.68 -2.12
CA GLN A 2 -33.50 23.75 -1.06
C GLN A 2 -32.81 22.47 -1.59
N ALA A 3 -33.27 21.93 -2.73
CA ALA A 3 -32.73 20.69 -3.30
C ALA A 3 -31.27 20.80 -3.76
N ALA A 4 -30.86 21.96 -4.27
CA ALA A 4 -29.49 22.19 -4.76
C ALA A 4 -28.47 22.22 -3.60
N LEU A 5 -28.86 22.79 -2.45
CA LEU A 5 -28.03 22.82 -1.25
C LEU A 5 -27.81 21.40 -0.69
N GLN A 6 -28.86 20.58 -0.73
CA GLN A 6 -28.82 19.20 -0.25
C GLN A 6 -27.91 18.32 -1.13
N ALA A 7 -27.96 18.53 -2.46
CA ALA A 7 -27.08 17.86 -3.41
C ALA A 7 -25.59 18.25 -3.19
N GLN A 8 -25.30 19.52 -2.89
CA GLN A 8 -23.94 19.96 -2.57
C GLN A 8 -23.40 19.39 -1.27
N LEU A 9 -24.25 19.19 -0.25
CA LEU A 9 -23.84 18.56 1.01
C LEU A 9 -23.55 17.07 0.82
N GLN A 10 -24.37 16.36 0.04
CA GLN A 10 -24.11 14.95 -0.29
C GLN A 10 -22.85 14.77 -1.14
N ALA A 11 -22.59 15.66 -2.10
CA ALA A 11 -21.38 15.62 -2.91
C ALA A 11 -20.11 15.85 -2.07
N GLN A 12 -20.15 16.79 -1.12
CA GLN A 12 -19.04 16.99 -0.17
C GLN A 12 -18.85 15.79 0.77
N ALA A 13 -19.93 15.16 1.24
CA ALA A 13 -19.85 13.97 2.07
C ALA A 13 -19.25 12.76 1.32
N GLN A 14 -19.51 12.64 0.01
CA GLN A 14 -18.92 11.58 -0.83
C GLN A 14 -17.47 11.88 -1.22
N ALA A 15 -17.07 13.15 -1.33
CA ALA A 15 -15.67 13.53 -1.54
C ALA A 15 -14.78 13.28 -0.30
N LEU A 16 -15.39 13.21 0.89
CA LEU A 16 -14.77 12.79 2.15
C LEU A 16 -14.89 11.28 2.39
N ALA A 17 -15.17 10.48 1.34
CA ALA A 17 -15.14 9.02 1.44
C ALA A 17 -13.86 8.61 2.18
N PRO A 18 -13.95 7.73 3.20
CA PRO A 18 -12.78 7.29 3.91
C PRO A 18 -11.82 6.71 2.88
N ILE A 19 -10.62 7.29 2.80
CA ILE A 19 -9.48 6.67 2.15
C ILE A 19 -9.47 5.23 2.69
N PRO A 20 -9.44 4.19 1.84
CA PRO A 20 -9.41 2.81 2.31
C PRO A 20 -8.33 2.72 3.38
N GLN A 21 -8.76 2.52 4.61
CA GLN A 21 -7.85 2.42 5.73
C GLN A 21 -7.11 1.12 5.49
N GLU A 22 -5.85 1.24 5.06
CA GLU A 22 -4.88 0.15 5.05
C GLU A 22 -5.05 -0.56 6.39
N HIS A 23 -5.67 -1.75 6.39
CA HIS A 23 -6.07 -2.38 7.63
C HIS A 23 -4.81 -2.72 8.42
N ASP A 24 -4.48 -1.87 9.39
CA ASP A 24 -3.39 -2.01 10.34
C ASP A 24 -3.72 -3.18 11.28
N HIS A 25 -3.41 -4.40 10.83
CA HIS A 25 -3.63 -5.63 11.59
C HIS A 25 -2.56 -5.84 12.67
N GLY A 26 -2.15 -4.78 13.37
CA GLY A 26 -1.28 -4.89 14.54
C GLY A 26 -0.18 -3.85 14.56
N GLY A 27 -0.51 -2.66 15.05
CA GLY A 27 0.33 -1.75 15.82
C GLY A 27 1.51 -1.09 15.09
N LEU A 28 1.75 -1.40 13.82
CA LEU A 28 2.80 -0.80 13.00
C LEU A 28 2.27 -0.64 11.59
N SER A 29 2.35 0.59 11.08
CA SER A 29 2.00 0.94 9.71
C SER A 29 2.79 0.08 8.72
N ILE A 30 2.25 -0.17 7.53
CA ILE A 30 2.94 -0.82 6.40
C ILE A 30 4.34 -0.21 6.18
N MET A 31 4.47 1.11 6.38
CA MET A 31 5.73 1.84 6.23
C MET A 31 6.74 1.51 7.34
N GLU A 32 6.27 1.33 8.58
CA GLU A 32 7.11 0.91 9.69
C GLU A 32 7.57 -0.54 9.54
N ARG A 33 6.69 -1.41 9.02
CA ARG A 33 7.03 -2.80 8.68
C ARG A 33 8.06 -2.85 7.56
N PHE A 34 7.89 -2.04 6.52
CA PHE A 34 8.85 -1.92 5.41
C PHE A 34 10.22 -1.44 5.88
N ASN A 35 10.28 -0.42 6.74
CA ASN A 35 11.54 0.08 7.28
C ASN A 35 12.26 -0.94 8.17
N ARG A 36 11.52 -1.81 8.86
CA ARG A 36 12.10 -2.90 9.67
C ARG A 36 12.56 -4.07 8.80
N ILE A 37 11.81 -4.41 7.76
CA ILE A 37 12.12 -5.51 6.85
C ILE A 37 12.87 -4.91 5.66
N ALA A 38 14.16 -4.66 5.84
CA ALA A 38 15.03 -4.18 4.78
C ALA A 38 15.00 -5.15 3.58
N LEU A 39 14.65 -4.63 2.40
CA LEU A 39 14.70 -5.40 1.16
C LEU A 39 16.16 -5.79 0.85
N PRO A 40 16.41 -7.01 0.36
CA PRO A 40 17.72 -7.36 -0.14
C PRO A 40 18.10 -6.43 -1.30
N PRO A 41 19.35 -5.94 -1.38
CA PRO A 41 19.75 -5.07 -2.48
C PRO A 41 19.72 -5.83 -3.80
N PHE A 42 19.13 -5.22 -4.83
CA PHE A 42 19.29 -5.68 -6.21
C PHE A 42 20.65 -5.21 -6.72
N LYS A 43 21.52 -6.11 -7.19
CA LYS A 43 22.87 -5.74 -7.64
C LYS A 43 22.94 -5.51 -9.15
N GLY A 44 21.79 -5.38 -9.82
CA GLY A 44 21.74 -5.18 -11.27
C GLY A 44 22.07 -6.44 -12.05
N GLU A 45 21.67 -7.61 -11.54
CA GLU A 45 21.94 -8.89 -12.20
C GLU A 45 21.30 -8.95 -13.60
N ASN A 46 22.14 -9.08 -14.63
CA ASN A 46 21.72 -9.28 -16.03
C ASN A 46 21.36 -10.74 -16.35
N GLN A 47 21.44 -11.63 -15.36
CA GLN A 47 21.08 -13.04 -15.50
C GLN A 47 19.60 -13.23 -15.12
N PRO A 48 18.72 -13.66 -16.05
CA PRO A 48 17.28 -13.73 -15.80
C PRO A 48 16.88 -14.51 -14.56
N LEU A 49 17.57 -15.63 -14.29
CA LEU A 49 17.28 -16.49 -13.13
C LEU A 49 17.62 -15.82 -11.80
N LEU A 50 18.69 -15.02 -11.76
CA LEU A 50 19.09 -14.29 -10.55
C LEU A 50 18.14 -13.12 -10.28
N ALA A 51 17.73 -12.40 -11.34
CA ALA A 51 16.71 -11.36 -11.23
C ALA A 51 15.35 -11.94 -10.78
N GLU A 52 14.92 -13.08 -11.33
CA GLU A 52 13.70 -13.76 -10.89
C GLU A 52 13.79 -14.21 -9.43
N GLY A 53 14.92 -14.76 -9.01
CA GLY A 53 15.15 -15.14 -7.62
C GLY A 53 15.01 -13.97 -6.65
N TRP A 54 15.60 -12.82 -6.99
CA TRP A 54 15.46 -11.60 -6.21
C TRP A 54 14.00 -11.11 -6.15
N MET A 55 13.31 -11.07 -7.29
CA MET A 55 11.90 -10.67 -7.33
C MET A 55 11.01 -11.56 -6.45
N ARG A 56 11.17 -12.89 -6.51
CA ARG A 56 10.42 -13.82 -5.65
C ARG A 56 10.71 -13.61 -4.17
N GLN A 57 11.92 -13.20 -3.82
CA GLN A 57 12.31 -12.93 -2.43
C GLN A 57 11.65 -11.64 -1.92
N VAL A 58 11.61 -10.61 -2.77
CA VAL A 58 10.91 -9.35 -2.50
C VAL A 58 9.39 -9.57 -2.37
N GLU A 59 8.77 -10.34 -3.26
CA GLU A 59 7.33 -10.65 -3.17
C GLU A 59 6.94 -11.35 -1.86
N LYS A 60 7.79 -12.28 -1.37
CA LYS A 60 7.56 -12.97 -0.09
C LYS A 60 7.56 -11.99 1.09
N ILE A 61 8.45 -10.99 1.05
CA ILE A 61 8.53 -9.94 2.07
C ILE A 61 7.25 -9.11 2.08
N PHE A 62 6.79 -8.66 0.92
CA PHE A 62 5.53 -7.90 0.81
C PHE A 62 4.31 -8.71 1.26
N ARG A 63 4.20 -9.99 0.86
CA ARG A 63 3.11 -10.87 1.33
C ARG A 63 3.12 -11.09 2.84
N ALA A 64 4.28 -11.06 3.48
CA ALA A 64 4.40 -11.19 4.92
C ALA A 64 4.03 -9.89 5.67
N MET A 65 4.06 -8.74 5.00
CA MET A 65 3.74 -7.44 5.62
C MET A 65 2.23 -7.22 5.77
N GLY A 66 1.41 -7.80 4.89
CA GLY A 66 -0.06 -7.71 4.91
C GLY A 66 -0.59 -7.09 3.63
#